data_AF-A0A5C7JEZ5-F1
#
_entry.id   AF-A0A5C7JEZ5-F1
#
_cell.length_a   1.000
_cell.length_b   1.000
_cell.length_c   1.000
_cell.angle_alpha   90.00
_cell.angle_beta   90.00
_cell.angle_gamma   90.00
#
_symmetry.space_group_name_H-M   'P 1'
#
loop_
_entity.id
_entity.type
_entity.pdbx_description
1 polymer ?
#
loop_
_entity_poly.entity_id
_entity_poly.type
_entity_poly.pdbx_seq_one_letter_code
_entity_poly.pdbx_strand_id
1 'polypeptide(L)'
;MSSCERKVGVQDFDPDVQRAVNRIQTLEETRDVIDAARATGFKSVSVDLIYGLPKQNVISFNRTLEQVIDLKPDRLSIYNYAHLPGLFKPQRRIAEAELPSADAKLQILSLAIRRLQEAGFVYIGMDHFARPDDELAVAQRQGRLHRNFQGYSTYAECDLLAFGVSAIGKVGPSYSQNFRTLEEYYDALDQDVLPVMRGLELTQDDLLRRSIIQALMCHFELSIEGIEVAHLIDFRSYFAPELADLREMEKAELVRVDDQWITVLPRGRMLVRVIAMLFDRYLRSDRDRVRYSKVI
;
A
#
# COMPACT_ATOMS: atom_id res chain seq x y z
N MET A 1 -13.63 9.27 -20.40
CA MET A 1 -12.51 8.46 -20.93
C MET A 1 -11.64 8.07 -19.75
N SER A 2 -11.60 6.79 -19.37
CA SER A 2 -10.69 6.35 -18.30
C SER A 2 -9.25 6.66 -18.70
N SER A 3 -8.49 7.24 -17.79
CA SER A 3 -7.05 7.40 -17.94
C SER A 3 -6.43 6.01 -18.06
N CYS A 4 -5.79 5.69 -19.19
CA CYS A 4 -5.06 4.44 -19.33
C CYS A 4 -3.67 4.63 -18.70
N GLU A 5 -3.38 3.87 -17.65
CA GLU A 5 -2.12 3.89 -16.90
C GLU A 5 -1.29 2.65 -17.24
N ARG A 6 0.02 2.82 -17.39
CA ARG A 6 0.97 1.71 -17.56
C ARG A 6 1.86 1.59 -16.32
N LYS A 7 1.78 0.46 -15.61
CA LYS A 7 2.75 0.08 -14.57
C LYS A 7 3.88 -0.75 -15.16
N VAL A 8 5.12 -0.38 -14.85
CA VAL A 8 6.35 -1.07 -15.26
C VAL A 8 7.13 -1.48 -14.01
N GLY A 9 7.29 -2.79 -13.82
CA GLY A 9 8.09 -3.30 -12.71
C GLY A 9 9.57 -3.28 -13.04
N VAL A 10 10.34 -2.43 -12.36
CA VAL A 10 11.80 -2.34 -12.47
C VAL A 10 12.47 -3.07 -11.31
N GLN A 11 12.00 -2.81 -10.09
CA GLN A 11 12.46 -3.33 -8.80
C GLN A 11 13.84 -2.80 -8.40
N ASP A 12 14.86 -3.03 -9.23
CA ASP A 12 16.20 -2.46 -9.11
C ASP A 12 16.95 -2.54 -10.46
N PHE A 13 17.85 -1.59 -10.74
CA PHE A 13 18.75 -1.61 -11.89
C PHE A 13 20.17 -2.12 -11.56
N ASP A 14 20.48 -2.32 -10.28
CA ASP A 14 21.78 -2.83 -9.87
C ASP A 14 21.98 -4.29 -10.34
N PRO A 15 23.01 -4.59 -11.15
CA PRO A 15 23.21 -5.93 -11.71
C PRO A 15 23.43 -7.03 -10.66
N ASP A 16 24.02 -6.70 -9.51
CA ASP A 16 24.23 -7.67 -8.43
C ASP A 16 22.90 -8.03 -7.76
N VAL A 17 22.03 -7.05 -7.55
CA VAL A 17 20.68 -7.24 -7.01
C VAL A 17 19.84 -8.05 -7.98
N GLN A 18 19.82 -7.68 -9.26
CA GLN A 18 19.06 -8.39 -10.31
C GLN A 18 19.46 -9.87 -10.43
N ARG A 19 20.77 -10.16 -10.39
CA ARG A 19 21.28 -11.54 -10.38
C ARG A 19 20.82 -12.29 -9.13
N ALA A 20 20.86 -11.67 -7.96
CA ALA A 20 20.46 -12.29 -6.69
C ALA A 20 18.96 -12.64 -6.64
N VAL A 21 18.10 -11.89 -7.35
CA VAL A 21 16.65 -12.17 -7.42
C VAL A 21 16.20 -12.85 -8.71
N ASN A 22 17.15 -13.21 -9.60
CA ASN A 22 16.89 -13.82 -10.91
C ASN A 22 15.92 -13.00 -11.77
N ARG A 23 16.16 -11.69 -11.89
CA ARG A 23 15.37 -10.74 -12.68
C ARG A 23 16.30 -9.79 -13.43
N ILE A 24 16.90 -10.27 -14.51
CA ILE A 24 17.77 -9.46 -15.36
C ILE A 24 16.90 -8.61 -16.29
N GLN A 25 17.06 -7.29 -16.21
CA GLN A 25 16.33 -6.32 -17.04
C GLN A 25 17.19 -5.06 -17.19
N THR A 26 17.45 -4.65 -18.41
CA THR A 26 18.31 -3.49 -18.67
C THR A 26 17.56 -2.16 -18.53
N LEU A 27 18.32 -1.08 -18.37
CA LEU A 27 17.79 0.27 -18.40
C LEU A 27 17.22 0.61 -19.80
N GLU A 28 17.90 0.22 -20.87
CA GLU A 28 17.41 0.35 -22.26
C GLU A 28 16.04 -0.31 -22.45
N GLU A 29 15.88 -1.59 -22.10
CA GLU A 29 14.59 -2.30 -22.27
C GLU A 29 13.45 -1.60 -21.51
N THR A 30 13.75 -1.08 -20.32
CA THR A 30 12.77 -0.33 -19.53
C THR A 30 12.41 0.99 -20.20
N ARG A 31 13.41 1.72 -20.71
CA ARG A 31 13.22 2.97 -21.43
C ARG A 31 12.35 2.76 -22.67
N ASP A 32 12.63 1.73 -23.46
CA ASP A 32 11.86 1.38 -24.65
C ASP A 32 10.38 1.14 -24.33
N VAL A 33 10.08 0.43 -23.24
CA VAL A 33 8.70 0.19 -22.79
C VAL A 33 8.01 1.49 -22.36
N ILE A 34 8.70 2.35 -21.62
CA ILE A 34 8.16 3.63 -21.15
C ILE A 34 7.90 4.57 -22.34
N ASP A 35 8.84 4.67 -23.27
CA ASP A 35 8.73 5.53 -24.44
C ASP A 35 7.64 5.03 -25.40
N ALA A 36 7.51 3.71 -25.57
CA ALA A 36 6.40 3.12 -26.32
C ALA A 36 5.04 3.39 -25.67
N ALA A 37 4.94 3.30 -24.33
CA ALA A 37 3.70 3.63 -23.62
C ALA A 37 3.32 5.10 -23.83
N ARG A 38 4.28 6.02 -23.76
CA ARG A 38 4.02 7.45 -24.04
C ARG A 38 3.60 7.67 -25.49
N ALA A 39 4.30 7.07 -26.45
CA ALA A 39 4.00 7.20 -27.87
C ALA A 39 2.61 6.66 -28.25
N THR A 40 2.08 5.71 -27.49
CA THR A 40 0.73 5.13 -27.69
C THR A 40 -0.38 5.85 -26.93
N GLY A 41 -0.06 6.95 -26.24
CA GLY A 41 -1.06 7.81 -25.59
C GLY A 41 -1.48 7.38 -24.18
N PHE A 42 -0.69 6.53 -23.51
CA PHE A 42 -0.87 6.33 -22.06
C PHE A 42 -0.68 7.67 -21.34
N LYS A 43 -1.60 7.98 -20.42
CA LYS A 43 -1.60 9.28 -19.73
C LYS A 43 -0.68 9.33 -18.52
N SER A 44 -0.37 8.17 -17.96
CA SER A 44 0.47 8.04 -16.78
C SER A 44 1.29 6.75 -16.87
N VAL A 45 2.58 6.87 -16.62
CA VAL A 45 3.51 5.76 -16.49
C VAL A 45 4.00 5.70 -15.05
N SER A 46 3.81 4.53 -14.44
CA SER A 46 4.19 4.25 -13.07
C SER A 46 5.32 3.22 -13.05
N VAL A 47 6.32 3.45 -12.20
CA VAL A 47 7.45 2.54 -12.00
C VAL A 47 7.42 1.94 -10.60
N ASP A 48 7.54 0.62 -10.52
CA ASP A 48 7.65 -0.08 -9.24
C ASP A 48 9.11 -0.40 -8.93
N LEU A 49 9.53 -0.04 -7.71
CA LEU A 49 10.83 -0.34 -7.11
C LEU A 49 10.63 -1.16 -5.84
N ILE A 50 11.65 -1.94 -5.46
CA ILE A 50 11.64 -2.69 -4.21
C ILE A 50 12.93 -2.36 -3.46
N TYR A 51 12.80 -1.91 -2.20
CA TYR A 51 13.95 -1.77 -1.31
C TYR A 51 13.98 -2.93 -0.30
N GLY A 52 15.17 -3.27 0.17
CA GLY A 52 15.39 -4.41 1.06
C GLY A 52 15.71 -5.73 0.34
N LEU A 53 15.98 -5.71 -0.96
CA LEU A 53 16.44 -6.86 -1.73
C LEU A 53 17.91 -7.21 -1.40
N PRO A 54 18.36 -8.45 -1.71
CA PRO A 54 19.73 -8.87 -1.45
C PRO A 54 20.75 -7.97 -2.14
N LYS A 55 21.90 -7.75 -1.48
CA LYS A 55 23.03 -6.92 -1.95
C LYS A 55 22.75 -5.42 -2.08
N GLN A 56 21.51 -4.99 -1.86
CA GLN A 56 21.20 -3.56 -1.84
C GLN A 56 21.86 -2.86 -0.66
N ASN A 57 22.35 -1.66 -0.93
CA ASN A 57 22.81 -0.68 0.04
C ASN A 57 22.43 0.74 -0.43
N VAL A 58 22.63 1.72 0.43
CA VAL A 58 22.28 3.13 0.19
C VAL A 58 22.90 3.67 -1.11
N ILE A 59 24.16 3.32 -1.40
CA ILE A 59 24.87 3.81 -2.59
C ILE A 59 24.28 3.20 -3.86
N SER A 60 24.13 1.87 -3.89
CA SER A 60 23.54 1.16 -5.03
C SER A 60 22.11 1.64 -5.33
N PHE A 61 21.29 1.81 -4.29
CA PHE A 61 19.91 2.25 -4.45
C PHE A 61 19.81 3.71 -4.89
N ASN A 62 20.73 4.59 -4.45
CA ASN A 62 20.81 5.96 -4.96
C ASN A 62 21.03 6.00 -6.47
N ARG A 63 21.96 5.17 -6.99
CA ARG A 63 22.22 5.07 -8.44
C ARG A 63 20.98 4.58 -9.19
N THR A 64 20.28 3.59 -8.65
CA THR A 64 19.01 3.12 -9.22
C THR A 64 17.95 4.23 -9.25
N LEU A 65 17.82 5.01 -8.17
CA LEU A 65 16.89 6.14 -8.12
C LEU A 65 17.25 7.22 -9.17
N GLU A 66 18.53 7.55 -9.33
CA GLU A 66 18.98 8.50 -10.36
C GLU A 66 18.55 8.05 -11.76
N GLN A 67 18.82 6.79 -12.10
CA GLN A 67 18.41 6.21 -13.38
C GLN A 67 16.89 6.22 -13.57
N VAL A 68 16.12 5.91 -12.53
CA VAL A 68 14.65 5.93 -12.60
C VAL A 68 14.10 7.35 -12.75
N ILE A 69 14.65 8.32 -12.03
CA ILE A 69 14.25 9.73 -12.15
C ILE A 69 14.53 10.26 -13.56
N ASP A 70 15.64 9.83 -14.18
CA ASP A 70 15.99 10.18 -15.56
C ASP A 70 15.02 9.60 -16.61
N LEU A 71 14.32 8.51 -16.29
CA LEU A 71 13.22 7.99 -17.12
C LEU A 71 11.94 8.86 -17.03
N LYS A 72 11.91 9.80 -16.08
CA LYS A 72 10.83 10.77 -15.83
C LYS A 72 9.44 10.13 -15.65
N PRO A 73 9.27 9.08 -14.84
CA PRO A 73 7.95 8.51 -14.63
C PRO A 73 6.99 9.53 -13.99
N ASP A 74 5.69 9.30 -14.18
CA ASP A 74 4.63 10.13 -13.59
C ASP A 74 4.36 9.72 -12.14
N ARG A 75 4.54 8.42 -11.86
CA ARG A 75 4.35 7.81 -10.52
C ARG A 75 5.47 6.83 -10.18
N LEU A 76 5.75 6.68 -8.90
CA LEU A 76 6.58 5.61 -8.38
C LEU A 76 5.92 4.90 -7.22
N SER A 77 6.12 3.59 -7.14
CA SER A 77 5.82 2.80 -5.95
C SER A 77 7.12 2.17 -5.43
N ILE A 78 7.48 2.39 -4.16
CA ILE A 78 8.71 1.86 -3.55
C ILE A 78 8.34 0.90 -2.42
N TYR A 79 8.28 -0.39 -2.72
CA TYR A 79 7.82 -1.41 -1.78
C TYR A 79 8.94 -1.94 -0.90
N ASN A 80 8.63 -2.20 0.37
CA ASN A 80 9.51 -2.96 1.25
C ASN A 80 9.51 -4.45 0.86
N TYR A 81 10.69 -5.04 0.68
CA TYR A 81 10.81 -6.47 0.48
C TYR A 81 10.43 -7.26 1.74
N ALA A 82 9.31 -7.99 1.65
CA ALA A 82 8.86 -8.93 2.66
C ALA A 82 9.46 -10.32 2.39
N HIS A 83 10.39 -10.74 3.27
CA HIS A 83 11.02 -12.05 3.20
C HIS A 83 10.25 -13.07 4.05
N LEU A 84 9.48 -13.94 3.39
CA LEU A 84 8.64 -14.98 3.98
C LEU A 84 8.85 -16.31 3.22
N PRO A 85 10.06 -16.94 3.29
CA PRO A 85 10.40 -18.15 2.52
C PRO A 85 9.59 -19.40 2.90
N GLY A 86 8.89 -19.36 4.05
CA GLY A 86 7.89 -20.37 4.43
C GLY A 86 6.64 -20.34 3.54
N LEU A 87 6.20 -19.14 3.16
CA LEU A 87 5.01 -18.92 2.32
C LEU A 87 5.37 -18.85 0.83
N PHE A 88 6.45 -18.14 0.49
CA PHE A 88 6.90 -17.94 -0.89
C PHE A 88 8.17 -18.76 -1.16
N LYS A 89 7.98 -20.03 -1.56
CA LYS A 89 9.08 -20.98 -1.83
C LYS A 89 10.23 -20.42 -2.68
N PRO A 90 10.01 -19.62 -3.75
CA PRO A 90 11.10 -19.06 -4.54
C PRO A 90 12.10 -18.21 -3.76
N GLN A 91 11.66 -17.59 -2.65
CA GLN A 91 12.52 -16.75 -1.81
C GLN A 91 13.57 -17.58 -1.04
N ARG A 92 13.42 -18.90 -0.93
CA ARG A 92 14.45 -19.77 -0.32
C ARG A 92 15.78 -19.78 -1.07
N ARG A 93 15.79 -19.29 -2.31
CA ARG A 93 17.00 -19.16 -3.14
C ARG A 93 17.80 -17.89 -2.82
N ILE A 94 17.24 -16.99 -2.02
CA ILE A 94 17.91 -15.78 -1.58
C ILE A 94 18.74 -16.09 -0.34
N ALA A 95 20.00 -15.69 -0.35
CA ALA A 95 20.85 -15.78 0.83
C ALA A 95 20.45 -14.71 1.85
N GLU A 96 19.94 -15.13 3.01
CA GLU A 96 19.50 -14.21 4.06
C GLU A 96 20.61 -13.27 4.54
N ALA A 97 21.87 -13.74 4.56
CA ALA A 97 23.03 -12.94 4.92
C ALA A 97 23.32 -11.79 3.94
N GLU A 98 22.78 -11.84 2.72
CA GLU A 98 22.91 -10.77 1.74
C GLU A 98 21.80 -9.73 1.86
N LEU A 99 20.78 -9.96 2.70
CA LEU A 99 19.72 -8.98 2.93
C LEU A 99 20.25 -7.80 3.74
N PRO A 100 19.86 -6.56 3.38
CA PRO A 100 20.21 -5.40 4.18
C PRO A 100 19.58 -5.48 5.57
N SER A 101 20.32 -5.01 6.56
CA SER A 101 19.84 -4.87 7.94
C SER A 101 18.63 -3.93 8.01
N ALA A 102 17.88 -3.99 9.11
CA ALA A 102 16.74 -3.09 9.33
C ALA A 102 17.16 -1.61 9.27
N ASP A 103 18.32 -1.26 9.84
CA ASP A 103 18.87 0.09 9.80
C ASP A 103 19.19 0.52 8.36
N ALA A 104 19.88 -0.33 7.58
CA ALA A 104 20.15 -0.06 6.18
C ALA A 104 18.88 0.13 5.34
N LYS A 105 17.83 -0.67 5.60
CA LYS A 105 16.52 -0.51 4.96
C LYS A 105 15.88 0.85 5.27
N LEU A 106 15.98 1.32 6.51
CA LEU A 106 15.48 2.65 6.91
C LEU A 106 16.28 3.77 6.24
N GLN A 107 17.60 3.63 6.16
CA GLN A 107 18.46 4.60 5.47
C GLN A 107 18.12 4.67 3.97
N ILE A 108 17.92 3.52 3.31
CA ILE A 108 17.51 3.46 1.90
C ILE A 108 16.16 4.15 1.70
N LEU A 109 15.18 3.86 2.56
CA LEU A 109 13.85 4.49 2.48
C LEU A 109 13.91 6.01 2.67
N SER A 110 14.66 6.47 3.67
CA SER A 110 14.86 7.90 3.95
C SER A 110 15.53 8.61 2.77
N LEU A 111 16.57 7.99 2.19
CA LEU A 111 17.19 8.47 0.96
C LEU A 111 16.17 8.57 -0.17
N ALA A 112 15.37 7.53 -0.40
CA ALA A 112 14.42 7.49 -1.50
C ALA A 112 13.37 8.60 -1.41
N ILE A 113 12.78 8.79 -0.24
CA ILE A 113 11.82 9.87 0.01
C ILE A 113 12.43 11.23 -0.32
N ARG A 114 13.63 11.50 0.24
CA ARG A 114 14.32 12.77 0.03
C ARG A 114 14.64 13.02 -1.44
N ARG A 115 15.24 12.05 -2.15
CA ARG A 115 15.63 12.18 -3.57
C ARG A 115 14.41 12.39 -4.47
N LEU A 116 13.32 11.68 -4.20
CA LEU A 116 12.08 11.85 -4.96
C LEU A 116 11.43 13.22 -4.70
N GLN A 117 11.41 13.70 -3.47
CA GLN A 117 10.92 15.04 -3.15
C GLN A 117 11.80 16.13 -3.81
N GLU A 118 13.12 15.99 -3.76
CA GLU A 118 14.08 16.85 -4.48
C GLU A 118 13.82 16.85 -5.99
N ALA A 119 13.41 15.71 -6.56
CA ALA A 119 13.02 15.58 -7.97
C ALA A 119 11.58 16.05 -8.28
N GLY A 120 10.88 16.60 -7.29
CA GLY A 120 9.54 17.21 -7.44
C GLY A 120 8.37 16.24 -7.33
N PHE A 121 8.57 15.03 -6.82
CA PHE A 121 7.47 14.10 -6.53
C PHE A 121 6.81 14.43 -5.18
N VAL A 122 5.49 14.29 -5.14
CA VAL A 122 4.69 14.36 -3.92
C VAL A 122 4.57 12.96 -3.33
N TYR A 123 4.82 12.85 -2.03
CA TYR A 123 4.54 11.63 -1.28
C TYR A 123 3.04 11.49 -1.06
N ILE A 124 2.41 10.57 -1.79
CA ILE A 124 0.97 10.29 -1.72
C ILE A 124 0.66 9.48 -0.47
N GLY A 125 1.47 8.47 -0.15
CA GLY A 125 1.33 7.72 1.09
C GLY A 125 1.76 6.27 0.99
N MET A 126 2.08 5.70 2.15
CA MET A 126 2.77 4.42 2.30
C MET A 126 4.03 4.35 1.42
N ASP A 127 3.87 3.81 0.22
CA ASP A 127 4.94 3.44 -0.70
C ASP A 127 4.83 4.24 -2.02
N HIS A 128 3.83 5.13 -2.17
CA HIS A 128 3.48 5.76 -3.45
C HIS A 128 3.88 7.25 -3.53
N PHE A 129 4.40 7.62 -4.70
CA PHE A 129 4.81 8.96 -5.08
C PHE A 129 4.24 9.31 -6.45
N ALA A 130 3.85 10.57 -6.65
CA ALA A 130 3.31 11.04 -7.93
C ALA A 130 3.73 12.48 -8.21
N ARG A 131 3.68 12.90 -9.48
CA ARG A 131 3.86 14.32 -9.82
C ARG A 131 2.78 15.20 -9.18
N PRO A 132 3.05 16.49 -8.90
CA PRO A 132 2.10 17.36 -8.17
C PRO A 132 0.76 17.57 -8.91
N ASP A 133 0.79 17.50 -10.23
CA ASP A 133 -0.32 17.61 -11.18
C ASP A 133 -0.99 16.27 -11.51
N ASP A 134 -0.45 15.14 -11.04
CA ASP A 134 -1.08 13.83 -11.17
C ASP A 134 -2.44 13.82 -10.46
N GLU A 135 -3.42 13.12 -11.05
CA GLU A 135 -4.77 12.99 -10.52
C GLU A 135 -4.82 12.48 -9.07
N LEU A 136 -3.88 11.63 -8.63
CA LEU A 136 -3.80 11.13 -7.26
C LEU A 136 -3.39 12.24 -6.29
N ALA A 137 -2.38 13.05 -6.67
CA ALA A 137 -1.93 14.18 -5.86
C ALA A 137 -3.03 15.25 -5.75
N VAL A 138 -3.73 15.51 -6.85
CA VAL A 138 -4.89 16.42 -6.88
C VAL A 138 -6.02 15.88 -6.01
N ALA A 139 -6.38 14.60 -6.16
CA ALA A 139 -7.46 13.98 -5.38
C ALA A 139 -7.13 13.95 -3.88
N GLN A 140 -5.87 13.74 -3.51
CA GLN A 140 -5.45 13.80 -2.11
C GLN A 140 -5.69 15.18 -1.50
N ARG A 141 -5.24 16.25 -2.17
CA ARG A 141 -5.43 17.64 -1.70
C ARG A 141 -6.90 18.04 -1.59
N GLN A 142 -7.77 17.36 -2.34
CA GLN A 142 -9.22 17.62 -2.32
C GLN A 142 -9.99 16.67 -1.41
N GLY A 143 -9.33 15.78 -0.66
CA GLY A 143 -10.01 14.81 0.21
C GLY A 143 -10.78 13.72 -0.54
N ARG A 144 -10.43 13.45 -1.81
CA ARG A 144 -11.12 12.49 -2.70
C ARG A 144 -10.28 11.27 -3.07
N LEU A 145 -9.04 11.17 -2.57
CA LEU A 145 -8.19 10.00 -2.74
C LEU A 145 -8.83 8.77 -2.09
N HIS A 146 -8.95 7.69 -2.84
CA HIS A 146 -9.45 6.41 -2.35
C HIS A 146 -8.38 5.33 -2.48
N ARG A 147 -8.55 4.22 -1.77
CA ARG A 147 -7.67 3.05 -1.87
C ARG A 147 -8.46 1.76 -1.99
N ASN A 148 -8.10 0.95 -2.98
CA ASN A 148 -8.61 -0.40 -3.20
C ASN A 148 -7.47 -1.43 -3.22
N PHE A 149 -7.76 -2.68 -3.62
CA PHE A 149 -6.77 -3.77 -3.67
C PHE A 149 -5.61 -3.51 -4.66
N GLN A 150 -5.79 -2.66 -5.68
CA GLN A 150 -4.76 -2.33 -6.67
C GLN A 150 -3.91 -1.11 -6.31
N GLY A 151 -4.28 -0.37 -5.25
CA GLY A 151 -3.58 0.83 -4.78
C GLY A 151 -4.49 2.03 -4.63
N TYR A 152 -3.90 3.22 -4.72
CA TYR A 152 -4.63 4.48 -4.68
C TYR A 152 -5.39 4.75 -5.99
N SER A 153 -6.55 5.37 -5.89
CA SER A 153 -7.44 5.66 -7.00
C SER A 153 -8.25 6.93 -6.75
N THR A 154 -8.72 7.56 -7.82
CA THR A 154 -9.64 8.71 -7.76
C THR A 154 -11.11 8.29 -7.77
N TYR A 155 -11.40 7.01 -7.99
CA TYR A 155 -12.75 6.44 -8.03
C TYR A 155 -13.10 5.87 -6.66
N ALA A 156 -13.73 6.71 -5.83
CA ALA A 156 -14.29 6.27 -4.57
C ALA A 156 -15.57 5.45 -4.81
N GLU A 157 -15.82 4.48 -3.92
CA GLU A 157 -17.10 3.79 -3.77
C GLU A 157 -17.60 2.91 -4.92
N CYS A 158 -16.85 2.78 -6.02
CA CYS A 158 -17.22 1.83 -7.06
C CYS A 158 -17.21 0.38 -6.55
N ASP A 159 -18.13 -0.42 -7.09
CA ASP A 159 -18.03 -1.86 -7.02
C ASP A 159 -16.87 -2.34 -7.90
N LEU A 160 -16.08 -3.26 -7.35
CA LEU A 160 -14.94 -3.90 -8.00
C LEU A 160 -15.32 -5.33 -8.33
N LEU A 161 -15.60 -5.58 -9.61
CA LEU A 161 -15.82 -6.92 -10.13
C LEU A 161 -14.47 -7.60 -10.38
N ALA A 162 -14.38 -8.87 -9.99
CA ALA A 162 -13.13 -9.62 -9.98
C ALA A 162 -13.22 -10.85 -10.88
N PHE A 163 -12.34 -10.88 -11.88
CA PHE A 163 -12.26 -11.98 -12.86
C PHE A 163 -10.87 -12.62 -12.81
N GLY A 164 -10.83 -13.93 -12.98
CA GLY A 164 -9.60 -14.71 -12.97
C GLY A 164 -9.23 -15.29 -11.60
N VAL A 165 -8.24 -16.17 -11.63
CA VAL A 165 -7.72 -16.87 -10.46
C VAL A 165 -7.23 -15.88 -9.40
N SER A 166 -7.53 -16.17 -8.13
CA SER A 166 -7.18 -15.40 -6.92
C SER A 166 -7.77 -13.99 -6.80
N ALA A 167 -8.48 -13.51 -7.82
CA ALA A 167 -9.00 -12.15 -7.89
C ALA A 167 -9.94 -11.86 -6.70
N ILE A 168 -9.88 -10.62 -6.20
CA ILE A 168 -10.69 -10.17 -5.07
C ILE A 168 -11.64 -9.07 -5.54
N GLY A 169 -12.93 -9.29 -5.31
CA GLY A 169 -14.00 -8.34 -5.60
C GLY A 169 -14.47 -7.61 -4.35
N LYS A 170 -15.12 -6.46 -4.58
CA LYS A 170 -15.85 -5.69 -3.58
C LYS A 170 -17.18 -5.27 -4.21
N VAL A 171 -18.30 -5.77 -3.70
CA VAL A 171 -19.63 -5.35 -4.15
C VAL A 171 -20.45 -4.95 -2.93
N GLY A 172 -20.87 -3.69 -2.86
CA GLY A 172 -21.54 -3.13 -1.70
C GLY A 172 -20.72 -3.32 -0.40
N PRO A 173 -21.33 -3.87 0.68
CA PRO A 173 -20.63 -4.16 1.93
C PRO A 173 -19.94 -5.54 1.93
N SER A 174 -19.71 -6.17 0.78
CA SER A 174 -19.11 -7.50 0.71
C SER A 174 -17.76 -7.51 0.01
N TYR A 175 -16.88 -8.42 0.44
CA TYR A 175 -15.69 -8.84 -0.29
C TYR A 175 -15.85 -10.30 -0.71
N SER A 176 -15.37 -10.64 -1.91
CA SER A 176 -15.33 -12.01 -2.41
C SER A 176 -13.94 -12.30 -2.98
N GLN A 177 -13.48 -13.54 -2.87
CA GLN A 177 -12.21 -13.97 -3.44
C GLN A 177 -12.41 -15.24 -4.25
N ASN A 178 -11.93 -15.22 -5.49
CA ASN A 178 -11.93 -16.40 -6.36
C ASN A 178 -10.92 -17.45 -5.88
N PHE A 179 -11.08 -18.69 -6.33
CA PHE A 179 -10.13 -19.77 -6.07
C PHE A 179 -8.68 -19.39 -6.41
N ARG A 180 -7.74 -19.86 -5.59
CA ARG A 180 -6.32 -19.47 -5.69
C ARG A 180 -5.52 -20.36 -6.63
N THR A 181 -6.04 -21.54 -6.96
CA THR A 181 -5.44 -22.47 -7.89
C THR A 181 -6.20 -22.45 -9.21
N LEU A 182 -5.50 -22.73 -10.31
CA LEU A 182 -6.13 -22.82 -11.62
C LEU A 182 -7.07 -24.02 -11.71
N GLU A 183 -6.71 -25.14 -11.08
CA GLU A 183 -7.51 -26.37 -11.03
C GLU A 183 -8.89 -26.11 -10.42
N GLU A 184 -8.96 -25.65 -9.16
CA GLU A 184 -10.24 -25.33 -8.49
C GLU A 184 -11.03 -24.24 -9.22
N TYR A 185 -10.34 -23.27 -9.82
CA TYR A 185 -10.97 -22.19 -10.57
C TYR A 185 -11.67 -22.72 -11.84
N TYR A 186 -11.00 -23.58 -12.62
CA TYR A 186 -11.58 -24.16 -13.83
C TYR A 186 -12.63 -25.21 -13.50
N ASP A 187 -12.41 -26.07 -12.49
CA ASP A 187 -13.38 -27.07 -12.06
C ASP A 187 -14.74 -26.44 -11.70
N ALA A 188 -14.73 -25.27 -11.06
CA ALA A 188 -15.95 -24.53 -10.74
C ALA A 188 -16.64 -24.00 -12.01
N LEU A 189 -15.88 -23.43 -12.95
CA LEU A 189 -16.41 -22.91 -14.21
C LEU A 189 -16.98 -24.00 -15.12
N ASP A 190 -16.31 -25.16 -15.20
CA ASP A 190 -16.76 -26.31 -15.98
C ASP A 190 -18.08 -26.91 -15.45
N GLN A 191 -18.44 -26.58 -14.21
CA GLN A 191 -19.71 -26.95 -13.57
C GLN A 191 -20.76 -25.82 -13.61
N ASP A 192 -20.52 -24.74 -14.36
CA ASP A 192 -21.36 -23.53 -14.42
C ASP A 192 -21.56 -22.85 -13.04
N VAL A 193 -20.57 -22.97 -12.14
CA VAL A 193 -20.57 -22.33 -10.82
C VAL A 193 -19.59 -21.16 -10.80
N LEU A 194 -19.98 -20.04 -10.18
CA LEU A 194 -19.06 -18.91 -9.99
C LEU A 194 -17.87 -19.36 -9.12
N PRO A 195 -16.61 -19.08 -9.53
CA PRO A 195 -15.41 -19.64 -8.91
C PRO A 195 -15.01 -18.91 -7.61
N VAL A 196 -15.98 -18.61 -6.75
CA VAL A 196 -15.82 -17.88 -5.49
C VAL A 196 -15.45 -18.87 -4.37
N MET A 197 -14.25 -18.74 -3.83
CA MET A 197 -13.73 -19.59 -2.76
C MET A 197 -14.23 -19.17 -1.38
N ARG A 198 -14.30 -17.86 -1.13
CA ARG A 198 -14.75 -17.29 0.15
C ARG A 198 -15.21 -15.85 -0.01
N GLY A 199 -16.00 -15.38 0.95
CA GLY A 199 -16.37 -13.98 1.06
C GLY A 199 -16.46 -13.51 2.51
N LEU A 200 -16.62 -12.21 2.67
CA LEU A 200 -16.87 -11.54 3.94
C LEU A 200 -17.93 -10.46 3.71
N GLU A 201 -19.05 -10.56 4.40
CA GLU A 201 -20.01 -9.47 4.52
C GLU A 201 -19.62 -8.61 5.72
N LEU A 202 -19.52 -7.30 5.51
CA LEU A 202 -19.08 -6.35 6.53
C LEU A 202 -20.24 -5.96 7.43
N THR A 203 -19.99 -6.02 8.74
CA THR A 203 -20.90 -5.47 9.74
C THR A 203 -20.86 -3.94 9.73
N GLN A 204 -21.83 -3.29 10.39
CA GLN A 204 -21.81 -1.82 10.52
C GLN A 204 -20.53 -1.29 11.18
N ASP A 205 -20.02 -2.01 12.20
CA ASP A 205 -18.73 -1.66 12.83
C ASP A 205 -17.55 -1.87 11.87
N ASP A 206 -17.57 -2.87 10.99
CA ASP A 206 -16.54 -3.03 9.96
C ASP A 206 -16.56 -1.87 8.95
N LEU A 207 -17.75 -1.41 8.56
CA LEU A 207 -17.93 -0.28 7.65
C LEU A 207 -17.41 1.03 8.27
N LEU A 208 -17.74 1.26 9.54
CA LEU A 208 -17.23 2.38 10.35
C LEU A 208 -15.70 2.34 10.50
N ARG A 209 -15.13 1.20 10.88
CA ARG A 209 -13.67 1.08 11.02
C ARG A 209 -12.96 1.21 9.68
N ARG A 210 -13.58 0.72 8.60
CA ARG A 210 -13.08 0.90 7.23
C ARG A 210 -13.03 2.37 6.84
N SER A 211 -14.04 3.18 7.14
CA SER A 211 -14.05 4.61 6.80
C SER A 211 -12.94 5.37 7.52
N ILE A 212 -12.74 5.09 8.82
CA ILE A 212 -11.63 5.65 9.62
C ILE A 212 -10.26 5.26 9.04
N ILE A 213 -10.05 3.97 8.81
CA ILE A 213 -8.77 3.46 8.26
C ILE A 213 -8.50 4.05 6.88
N GLN A 214 -9.51 4.13 6.01
CA GLN A 214 -9.37 4.74 4.70
C GLN A 214 -9.00 6.22 4.79
N ALA A 215 -9.65 6.99 5.65
CA ALA A 215 -9.36 8.42 5.83
C ALA A 215 -7.92 8.63 6.31
N LEU A 216 -7.48 7.91 7.34
CA LEU A 216 -6.11 8.00 7.86
C LEU A 216 -5.07 7.60 6.81
N MET A 217 -5.33 6.54 6.04
CA MET A 217 -4.40 6.04 5.02
C MET A 217 -4.36 6.86 3.73
N CYS A 218 -5.42 7.60 3.38
CA CYS A 218 -5.50 8.36 2.14
C CYS A 218 -5.26 9.87 2.35
N HIS A 219 -5.80 10.43 3.42
CA HIS A 219 -5.81 11.88 3.65
C HIS A 219 -4.88 12.33 4.77
N PHE A 220 -4.41 11.38 5.60
CA PHE A 220 -3.63 11.69 6.81
C PHE A 220 -4.42 12.54 7.83
N GLU A 221 -5.74 12.62 7.68
CA GLU A 221 -6.61 13.36 8.58
C GLU A 221 -7.99 12.70 8.62
N LEU A 222 -8.67 12.89 9.74
CA LEU A 222 -10.00 12.34 10.00
C LEU A 222 -10.82 13.37 10.76
N SER A 223 -11.99 13.71 10.24
CA SER A 223 -12.99 14.51 10.96
C SER A 223 -13.75 13.62 11.93
N ILE A 224 -13.71 13.96 13.22
CA ILE A 224 -14.45 13.24 14.26
C ILE A 224 -15.96 13.41 14.03
N GLU A 225 -16.42 14.66 13.90
CA GLU A 225 -17.82 14.98 13.61
C GLU A 225 -18.34 14.29 12.34
N GLY A 226 -17.52 14.26 11.28
CA GLY A 226 -17.88 13.57 10.03
C GLY A 226 -18.16 12.08 10.22
N ILE A 227 -17.41 11.41 11.09
CA ILE A 227 -17.64 10.00 11.44
C ILE A 227 -18.88 9.85 12.32
N GLU A 228 -19.05 10.70 13.32
CA GLU A 228 -20.21 10.67 14.23
C GLU A 228 -21.52 10.83 13.47
N VAL A 229 -21.59 11.79 12.54
CA VAL A 229 -22.77 12.02 11.70
C VAL A 229 -23.01 10.86 10.74
N ALA A 230 -21.96 10.35 10.08
CA ALA A 230 -22.10 9.30 9.08
C ALA A 230 -22.51 7.94 9.67
N HIS A 231 -22.10 7.66 10.91
CA HIS A 231 -22.30 6.35 11.55
C HIS A 231 -23.19 6.39 12.79
N LEU A 232 -23.69 7.56 13.20
CA LEU A 232 -24.58 7.78 14.35
C LEU A 232 -23.99 7.24 15.66
N ILE A 233 -22.75 7.63 15.96
CA ILE A 233 -22.04 7.25 17.19
C ILE A 233 -21.53 8.48 17.95
N ASP A 234 -21.21 8.30 19.24
CA ASP A 234 -20.30 9.20 19.97
C ASP A 234 -18.88 8.63 19.85
N PHE A 235 -18.02 9.31 19.10
CA PHE A 235 -16.69 8.82 18.72
C PHE A 235 -15.81 8.59 19.96
N ARG A 236 -15.88 9.51 20.93
CA ARG A 236 -15.01 9.47 22.11
C ARG A 236 -15.35 8.30 23.01
N SER A 237 -16.63 8.01 23.18
CA SER A 237 -17.09 6.84 23.94
C SER A 237 -16.84 5.53 23.19
N TYR A 238 -17.14 5.50 21.89
CA TYR A 238 -17.04 4.28 21.08
C TYR A 238 -15.59 3.82 20.88
N PHE A 239 -14.67 4.75 20.61
CA PHE A 239 -13.26 4.48 20.37
C PHE A 239 -12.36 4.83 21.56
N ALA A 240 -12.90 4.84 22.79
CA ALA A 240 -12.13 5.15 24.00
C ALA A 240 -10.84 4.30 24.13
N PRO A 241 -10.84 2.98 23.86
CA PRO A 241 -9.62 2.17 23.88
C PRO A 241 -8.59 2.59 22.82
N GLU A 242 -9.04 2.83 21.59
CA GLU A 242 -8.19 3.26 20.49
C GLU A 242 -7.60 4.66 20.73
N LEU A 243 -8.39 5.58 21.27
CA LEU A 243 -7.94 6.91 21.68
C LEU A 243 -6.91 6.86 22.81
N ALA A 244 -7.04 5.91 23.75
CA ALA A 244 -6.03 5.70 24.78
C ALA A 244 -4.70 5.21 24.17
N ASP A 245 -4.75 4.30 23.21
CA ASP A 245 -3.56 3.80 22.50
C ASP A 245 -2.92 4.89 21.62
N LEU A 246 -3.72 5.80 21.04
CA LEU A 246 -3.22 6.93 20.25
C LEU A 246 -2.38 7.92 21.06
N ARG A 247 -2.58 8.03 22.38
CA ARG A 247 -1.83 8.98 23.23
C ARG A 247 -0.31 8.73 23.20
N GLU A 248 0.13 7.48 23.12
CA GLU A 248 1.56 7.16 23.01
C GLU A 248 2.14 7.60 21.67
N MET A 249 1.34 7.50 20.59
CA MET A 249 1.74 8.00 19.26
C MET A 249 1.73 9.53 19.19
N GLU A 250 0.83 10.19 19.94
CA GLU A 250 0.78 11.63 20.07
C GLU A 250 2.00 12.18 20.83
N LYS A 251 2.38 11.55 21.95
CA LYS A 251 3.64 11.88 22.66
C LYS A 251 4.88 11.73 21.78
N ALA A 252 4.85 10.79 20.84
CA ALA A 252 5.91 10.57 19.85
C ALA A 252 5.83 11.50 18.62
N GLU A 253 4.90 12.46 18.62
CA GLU A 253 4.65 13.42 17.53
C GLU A 253 4.34 12.75 16.17
N LEU A 254 3.68 11.59 16.22
CA LEU A 254 3.25 10.87 15.01
C LEU A 254 1.84 11.28 14.58
N VAL A 255 0.99 11.63 15.54
CA VAL A 255 -0.39 12.03 15.35
C VAL A 255 -0.71 13.19 16.29
N ARG A 256 -1.66 14.03 15.91
CA ARG A 256 -2.29 15.02 16.79
C ARG A 256 -3.77 14.69 16.89
N VAL A 257 -4.30 14.66 18.11
CA VAL A 257 -5.71 14.42 18.38
C VAL A 257 -6.28 15.65 19.07
N ASP A 258 -7.21 16.35 18.43
CA ASP A 258 -7.94 17.47 19.03
C ASP A 258 -9.44 17.13 19.18
N ASP A 259 -10.27 18.16 19.40
CA ASP A 259 -11.71 17.98 19.58
C ASP A 259 -12.46 17.67 18.28
N GLN A 260 -11.91 18.07 17.14
CA GLN A 260 -12.58 17.99 15.85
C GLN A 260 -11.87 17.02 14.89
N TRP A 261 -10.56 16.83 15.06
CA TRP A 261 -9.71 16.15 14.09
C TRP A 261 -8.70 15.19 14.73
N ILE A 262 -8.41 14.13 13.99
CA ILE A 262 -7.20 13.32 14.15
C ILE A 262 -6.31 13.58 12.92
N THR A 263 -5.12 14.14 13.11
CA THR A 263 -4.17 14.46 12.04
C THR A 263 -2.89 13.65 12.18
N VAL A 264 -2.53 12.87 11.15
CA VAL A 264 -1.23 12.20 11.07
C VAL A 264 -0.16 13.22 10.66
N LEU A 265 0.79 13.46 11.56
CA LEU A 265 1.86 14.42 11.38
C LEU A 265 2.90 13.91 10.37
N PRO A 266 3.75 14.78 9.78
CA PRO A 266 4.74 14.36 8.77
C PRO A 266 5.59 13.16 9.19
N ARG A 267 6.00 13.09 10.47
CA ARG A 267 6.75 11.95 11.03
C ARG A 267 5.93 10.65 11.08
N GLY A 268 4.62 10.77 11.34
CA GLY A 268 3.70 9.64 11.41
C GLY A 268 3.27 9.09 10.05
N ARG A 269 3.41 9.84 8.95
CA ARG A 269 2.97 9.37 7.61
C ARG A 269 3.65 8.07 7.19
N MET A 270 4.92 7.88 7.56
CA MET A 270 5.67 6.65 7.31
C MET A 270 5.16 5.46 8.14
N LEU A 271 4.51 5.74 9.27
CA LEU A 271 3.94 4.77 10.19
C LEU A 271 2.41 4.72 10.11
N VAL A 272 1.81 5.25 9.03
CA VAL A 272 0.35 5.36 8.90
C VAL A 272 -0.35 4.00 9.01
N ARG A 273 0.29 2.91 8.56
CA ARG A 273 -0.23 1.55 8.74
C ARG A 273 -0.34 1.19 10.22
N VAL A 274 0.68 1.52 11.02
CA VAL A 274 0.70 1.25 12.46
C VAL A 274 -0.36 2.08 13.19
N ILE A 275 -0.55 3.34 12.80
CA ILE A 275 -1.61 4.21 13.33
C ILE A 275 -2.99 3.64 12.99
N ALA A 276 -3.23 3.29 11.72
CA ALA A 276 -4.51 2.75 11.27
C ALA A 276 -4.85 1.39 11.90
N MET A 277 -3.84 0.55 12.18
CA MET A 277 -4.02 -0.74 12.86
C MET A 277 -4.64 -0.61 14.27
N LEU A 278 -4.57 0.56 14.92
CA LEU A 278 -5.24 0.76 16.20
C LEU A 278 -6.75 0.61 16.10
N PHE A 279 -7.33 0.96 14.95
CA PHE A 279 -8.75 0.87 14.65
C PHE A 279 -9.17 -0.49 14.07
N ASP A 280 -8.24 -1.43 13.89
CA ASP A 280 -8.54 -2.79 13.46
C ASP A 280 -8.97 -3.67 14.65
N ARG A 281 -10.27 -4.00 14.69
CA ARG A 281 -10.87 -4.81 15.76
C ARG A 281 -10.36 -6.25 15.80
N TYR A 282 -10.03 -6.83 14.64
CA TYR A 282 -9.63 -8.23 14.54
C TYR A 282 -8.22 -8.40 15.10
N LEU A 283 -7.33 -7.47 14.79
CA LEU A 283 -5.99 -7.43 15.38
C LEU A 283 -6.02 -7.24 16.89
N ARG A 284 -6.93 -6.39 17.41
CA ARG A 284 -7.10 -6.21 18.86
C ARG A 284 -7.59 -7.50 19.51
N SER A 285 -8.62 -8.12 18.94
CA SER A 285 -9.20 -9.37 19.43
C SER A 285 -8.19 -10.53 19.46
N ASP A 286 -7.35 -10.66 18.42
CA ASP A 286 -6.29 -11.66 18.38
C ASP A 286 -5.21 -11.41 19.44
N ARG A 287 -4.80 -10.15 19.65
CA ARG A 287 -3.85 -9.79 20.72
C ARG A 287 -4.38 -10.14 22.09
N ASP A 288 -5.65 -9.83 22.36
CA ASP A 288 -6.29 -10.13 23.63
C ASP A 288 -6.38 -11.64 23.85
N ARG A 289 -6.80 -12.40 22.83
CA ARG A 289 -6.83 -13.87 22.88
C ARG A 289 -5.46 -14.48 23.19
N VAL A 290 -4.38 -14.00 22.56
CA VAL A 290 -3.01 -14.46 22.81
C VAL A 290 -2.54 -14.09 24.23
N ARG A 291 -2.96 -12.93 24.76
CA ARG A 291 -2.67 -12.55 26.16
C ARG A 291 -3.37 -13.49 27.14
N TYR A 292 -4.66 -13.80 26.94
CA TYR A 292 -5.40 -14.70 27.82
C TYR A 292 -4.87 -16.15 27.77
N SER A 293 -4.41 -16.64 26.62
CA SER A 293 -3.83 -17.99 26.52
C SER A 293 -2.47 -18.15 27.22
N LYS A 294 -1.79 -17.06 27.59
CA LYS A 294 -0.51 -17.07 28.32
C LYS A 294 -0.68 -16.98 29.84
N VAL A 295 -1.91 -16.86 30.34
CA VAL A 295 -2.24 -16.72 31.77
C VAL A 295 -2.74 -18.04 32.37
N ILE A 296 -2.59 -19.17 31.65
CA ILE A 296 -2.83 -20.54 32.13
C ILE A 296 -1.51 -21.31 32.10
#